data_AF-S0FAE4-F1
#
_entry.id   AF-S0FAE4-F1
#
_cell.length_a   1.000
_cell.length_b   1.000
_cell.length_c   1.000
_cell.angle_alpha   90.00
_cell.angle_beta   90.00
_cell.angle_gamma   90.00
#
_symmetry.space_group_name_H-M   'P 1'
#
loop_
_entity.id
_entity.type
_entity.pdbx_description
1 polymer ?
#
loop_
_entity_poly.entity_id
_entity_poly.type
_entity_poly.pdbx_seq_one_letter_code
_entity_poly.pdbx_strand_id
1 'polypeptide(L)'
;MASNIEFIEFICSQLEDLGCVRYRKMFGDYMVYLNEKPIILVCDDIAYIKKHPGISDMMQDAENGTPYEGAKEHYILDVEHKTALQEVVSRLWKYLPYPKEKQSSIASKKTIHPFRKLPNVGVQTEQDLLAMGYTSIDSLKGVKADELYQKECDLRGCSIDRCQLYLYRALEYYINSENPDMDKCKWWYWKDDYFYPSPCGARCVICPSFPKECKGCRNIKGRVFWTQYTGDTVCPIWKCCSEHNRENCGSCPDLPCARFMKDPTISDEENEANLKQMIDNLSEFVK
;
A
#
# COMPACT_ATOMS: atom_id res chain seq x y z
N MET A 1 9.07 -0.46 0.51
CA MET A 1 9.26 -0.06 -0.92
C MET A 1 8.18 -0.76 -1.78
N ALA A 2 8.23 -0.70 -3.11
CA ALA A 2 7.37 -1.50 -3.97
C ALA A 2 8.27 -2.36 -4.85
N SER A 3 7.95 -3.63 -5.02
CA SER A 3 8.77 -4.56 -5.79
C SER A 3 8.85 -4.16 -7.26
N ASN A 4 9.99 -4.43 -7.89
CA ASN A 4 10.20 -4.24 -9.31
C ASN A 4 9.39 -5.30 -10.10
N ILE A 5 8.71 -4.87 -11.16
CA ILE A 5 7.98 -5.78 -12.04
C ILE A 5 8.90 -6.84 -12.66
N GLU A 6 10.16 -6.50 -12.96
CA GLU A 6 11.15 -7.44 -13.50
C GLU A 6 11.45 -8.58 -12.51
N PHE A 7 11.46 -8.29 -11.21
CA PHE A 7 11.65 -9.32 -10.18
C PHE A 7 10.42 -10.25 -10.08
N ILE A 8 9.22 -9.69 -10.22
CA ILE A 8 7.98 -10.50 -10.26
C ILE A 8 7.95 -11.40 -11.50
N GLU A 9 8.31 -10.87 -12.67
CA GLU A 9 8.41 -11.60 -13.92
C GLU A 9 9.49 -12.70 -13.84
N PHE A 10 10.64 -12.40 -13.22
CA PHE A 10 11.67 -13.40 -12.93
C PHE A 10 11.11 -14.56 -12.10
N ILE A 11 10.46 -14.30 -10.97
CA ILE A 11 9.83 -15.36 -10.15
C ILE A 11 8.83 -16.17 -10.97
N CYS A 12 8.00 -15.51 -11.79
CA CYS A 12 7.00 -16.19 -12.59
C CYS A 12 7.65 -17.14 -13.60
N SER A 13 8.70 -16.69 -14.29
CA SER A 13 9.46 -17.51 -15.26
C SER A 13 10.07 -18.77 -14.63
N GLN A 14 10.45 -18.72 -13.34
CA GLN A 14 10.96 -19.91 -12.64
C GLN A 14 9.86 -20.96 -12.38
N LEU A 15 8.59 -20.57 -12.40
CA LEU A 15 7.45 -21.42 -12.03
C LEU A 15 6.62 -21.91 -13.22
N GLU A 16 6.90 -21.45 -14.44
CA GLU A 16 6.12 -21.78 -15.64
C GLU A 16 6.01 -23.29 -15.90
N ASP A 17 7.05 -24.06 -15.57
CA ASP A 17 7.06 -25.53 -15.72
C ASP A 17 6.04 -26.23 -14.81
N LEU A 18 5.55 -25.55 -13.76
CA LEU A 18 4.57 -26.10 -12.81
C LEU A 18 3.11 -25.84 -13.22
N GLY A 19 2.87 -25.00 -14.23
CA GLY A 19 1.54 -24.72 -14.76
C GLY A 19 1.27 -23.24 -15.02
N CYS A 20 0.00 -22.84 -14.93
CA CYS A 20 -0.44 -21.48 -15.23
C CYS A 20 -0.03 -20.53 -14.09
N VAL A 21 0.91 -19.62 -14.37
CA VAL A 21 1.39 -18.62 -13.43
C VAL A 21 0.79 -17.26 -13.78
N ARG A 22 0.28 -16.54 -12.78
CA ARG A 22 -0.13 -15.14 -12.91
C ARG A 22 0.14 -14.37 -11.63
N TYR A 23 0.33 -13.06 -11.71
CA TYR A 23 0.46 -12.21 -10.53
C TYR A 23 -0.65 -11.16 -10.49
N ARG A 24 -0.94 -10.66 -9.28
CA ARG A 24 -1.80 -9.49 -9.07
C ARG A 24 -1.19 -8.60 -8.01
N LYS A 25 -1.38 -7.29 -8.15
CA LYS A 25 -1.03 -6.34 -7.10
C LYS A 25 -2.01 -6.50 -5.94
N MET A 26 -1.54 -6.97 -4.78
CA MET A 26 -2.34 -7.24 -3.59
C MET A 26 -1.49 -7.01 -2.33
N PHE A 27 -2.11 -6.60 -1.21
CA PHE A 27 -1.41 -6.36 0.07
C PHE A 27 -0.28 -5.33 0.01
N GLY A 28 -0.41 -4.34 -0.88
CA GLY A 28 0.54 -3.24 -1.01
C GLY A 28 1.71 -3.53 -1.96
N ASP A 29 1.84 -4.78 -2.42
CA ASP A 29 2.83 -5.20 -3.41
C ASP A 29 2.27 -6.33 -4.30
N TYR A 30 2.91 -7.49 -4.48
CA TYR A 30 2.42 -8.52 -5.42
C TYR A 30 2.10 -9.87 -4.77
N MET A 31 1.07 -10.54 -5.30
CA MET A 31 0.74 -11.93 -5.01
C MET A 31 0.86 -12.74 -6.31
N VAL A 32 1.71 -13.77 -6.31
CA VAL A 32 1.87 -14.74 -7.39
C VAL A 32 0.94 -15.92 -7.15
N TYR A 33 0.29 -16.35 -8.22
CA TYR A 33 -0.65 -17.46 -8.25
C TYR A 33 -0.10 -18.56 -9.16
N LEU A 34 -0.21 -19.80 -8.70
CA LEU A 34 0.07 -20.99 -9.50
C LEU A 34 -1.23 -21.80 -9.61
N ASN A 35 -1.69 -22.05 -10.84
CA ASN A 35 -2.94 -22.76 -11.12
C ASN A 35 -4.10 -22.21 -10.26
N GLU A 36 -4.27 -20.88 -10.28
CA GLU A 36 -5.27 -20.09 -9.53
C GLU A 36 -5.11 -20.05 -7.99
N LYS A 37 -4.16 -20.77 -7.40
CA LYS A 37 -3.90 -20.70 -5.94
C LYS A 37 -2.87 -19.62 -5.61
N PRO A 38 -3.15 -18.69 -4.66
CA PRO A 38 -2.18 -17.69 -4.22
C PRO A 38 -1.07 -18.39 -3.45
N ILE A 39 0.16 -18.30 -3.94
CA ILE A 39 1.26 -19.13 -3.43
C ILE A 39 2.42 -18.32 -2.85
N ILE A 40 2.84 -17.24 -3.53
CA ILE A 40 3.99 -16.42 -3.12
C ILE A 40 3.52 -14.98 -2.97
N LEU A 41 3.77 -14.42 -1.80
CA LEU A 41 3.65 -12.99 -1.56
C LEU A 41 5.01 -12.35 -1.82
N VAL A 42 5.08 -11.29 -2.62
CA VAL A 42 6.32 -10.58 -2.91
C VAL A 42 6.21 -9.17 -2.35
N CYS A 43 7.12 -8.82 -1.44
CA CYS A 43 7.19 -7.52 -0.79
C CYS A 43 8.65 -7.05 -0.75
N ASP A 44 8.92 -5.84 -1.23
CA ASP A 44 10.27 -5.25 -1.25
C ASP A 44 11.34 -6.12 -1.94
N ASP A 45 10.99 -6.70 -3.08
CA ASP A 45 11.82 -7.64 -3.84
C ASP A 45 12.25 -8.87 -3.02
N ILE A 46 11.44 -9.26 -2.02
CA ILE A 46 11.60 -10.50 -1.26
C ILE A 46 10.36 -11.37 -1.47
N ALA A 47 10.59 -12.64 -1.81
CA ALA A 47 9.54 -13.63 -2.02
C ALA A 47 9.26 -14.43 -0.74
N TYR A 48 8.00 -14.45 -0.31
CA TYR A 48 7.54 -15.08 0.93
C TYR A 48 6.50 -16.18 0.66
N ILE A 49 6.59 -17.27 1.42
CA ILE A 49 5.53 -18.28 1.48
C ILE A 49 5.07 -18.54 2.91
N LYS A 50 3.79 -18.87 3.06
CA LYS A 50 3.23 -19.20 4.37
C LYS A 50 3.93 -20.43 4.94
N LYS A 51 4.31 -20.35 6.22
CA LYS A 51 4.75 -21.53 6.96
C LYS A 51 3.64 -22.58 6.95
N HIS A 52 3.97 -23.80 6.55
CA HIS A 52 3.04 -24.92 6.52
C HIS A 52 3.75 -26.20 6.97
N PRO A 53 3.14 -27.04 7.83
CA PRO A 53 3.77 -28.28 8.31
C PRO A 53 4.26 -29.18 7.18
N GLY A 54 3.49 -29.25 6.10
CA GLY A 54 3.79 -30.08 4.93
C GLY A 54 5.01 -29.68 4.09
N ILE A 55 5.68 -28.56 4.39
CA ILE A 55 6.95 -28.15 3.76
C ILE A 55 8.05 -27.85 4.78
N SER A 56 7.79 -28.08 6.08
CA SER A 56 8.70 -27.66 7.16
C SER A 56 10.06 -28.34 7.10
N ASP A 57 10.12 -29.58 6.61
CA ASP A 57 11.34 -30.34 6.37
C ASP A 57 12.22 -29.76 5.27
N MET A 58 11.63 -29.09 4.28
CA MET A 58 12.37 -28.47 3.17
C MET A 58 12.84 -27.04 3.51
N MET A 59 12.24 -26.42 4.52
CA MET A 59 12.45 -25.02 4.88
C MET A 59 13.20 -24.87 6.21
N GLN A 60 13.91 -25.90 6.68
CA GLN A 60 14.60 -25.89 7.98
C GLN A 60 15.67 -24.80 8.06
N ASP A 61 16.42 -24.63 6.97
CA ASP A 61 17.50 -23.65 6.86
C ASP A 61 17.06 -22.35 6.17
N ALA A 62 15.76 -22.23 5.85
CA ALA A 62 15.25 -21.05 5.20
C ALA A 62 15.21 -19.87 6.16
N GLU A 63 15.61 -18.70 5.67
CA GLU A 63 15.40 -17.45 6.39
C GLU A 63 13.92 -17.20 6.63
N ASN A 64 13.63 -16.50 7.72
CA ASN A 64 12.28 -16.14 8.11
C ASN A 64 12.13 -14.63 8.12
N GLY A 65 10.96 -14.15 7.73
CA GLY A 65 10.66 -12.73 7.75
C GLY A 65 9.17 -12.44 7.79
N THR A 66 8.84 -11.20 8.09
CA THR A 66 7.47 -10.68 8.00
C THR A 66 7.35 -9.83 6.74
N PRO A 67 6.49 -10.19 5.78
CA PRO A 67 6.37 -9.50 4.49
C PRO A 67 6.07 -8.00 4.60
N TYR A 68 5.38 -7.60 5.67
CA TYR A 68 5.11 -6.22 6.03
C TYR A 68 4.83 -6.16 7.54
N GLU A 69 4.84 -4.95 8.10
CA GLU A 69 4.58 -4.72 9.53
C GLU A 69 3.20 -5.27 9.94
N GLY A 70 3.17 -6.12 10.97
CA GLY A 70 1.96 -6.79 11.47
C GLY A 70 1.61 -8.12 10.77
N ALA A 71 2.33 -8.51 9.71
CA ALA A 71 2.16 -9.82 9.10
C ALA A 71 2.66 -10.94 10.03
N LYS A 72 2.08 -12.13 9.89
CA LYS A 72 2.66 -13.35 10.47
C LYS A 72 4.03 -13.62 9.85
N GLU A 73 4.90 -14.32 10.57
CA GLU A 73 6.18 -14.76 10.04
C GLU A 73 5.99 -15.81 8.91
N HIS A 74 6.73 -15.62 7.82
CA HIS A 74 6.75 -16.45 6.61
C HIS A 74 8.17 -16.96 6.36
N TYR A 75 8.30 -18.02 5.55
CA TYR A 75 9.61 -18.38 5.01
C TYR A 75 9.96 -17.45 3.84
N ILE A 76 11.22 -17.06 3.76
CA ILE A 76 11.79 -16.38 2.61
C ILE A 76 12.23 -17.44 1.60
N LEU A 77 11.82 -17.26 0.35
CA LEU A 77 12.19 -18.14 -0.75
C LEU A 77 13.51 -17.69 -1.37
N ASP A 78 14.41 -18.64 -1.55
CA ASP A 78 15.50 -18.52 -2.50
C ASP A 78 14.95 -18.74 -3.92
N VAL A 79 14.81 -17.64 -4.65
CA VAL A 79 14.23 -17.63 -5.99
C VAL A 79 15.29 -17.84 -7.08
N GLU A 80 16.58 -17.82 -6.74
CA GLU A 80 17.67 -18.02 -7.71
C GLU A 80 17.86 -19.51 -8.03
N HIS A 81 17.55 -20.39 -7.08
CA HIS A 81 17.70 -21.83 -7.22
C HIS A 81 16.40 -22.49 -7.73
N LYS A 82 16.19 -22.44 -9.05
CA LYS A 82 14.98 -22.92 -9.75
C LYS A 82 14.43 -24.26 -9.24
N THR A 83 15.28 -25.29 -9.15
CA THR A 83 14.84 -26.65 -8.77
C THR A 83 14.30 -26.70 -7.35
N ALA A 84 15.01 -26.08 -6.39
CA ALA A 84 14.58 -26.03 -4.99
C ALA A 84 13.29 -25.22 -4.84
N LEU A 85 13.21 -24.05 -5.50
CA LEU A 85 12.01 -23.23 -5.54
C LEU A 85 10.81 -24.03 -6.06
N GLN A 86 10.96 -24.70 -7.21
CA GLN A 86 9.87 -25.48 -7.81
C GLN A 86 9.40 -26.63 -6.92
N GLU A 87 10.32 -27.31 -6.23
CA GLU A 87 9.99 -28.40 -5.33
C GLU A 87 9.16 -27.92 -4.13
N VAL A 88 9.60 -26.84 -3.48
CA VAL A 88 8.89 -26.22 -2.34
C VAL A 88 7.51 -25.72 -2.76
N VAL A 89 7.44 -24.99 -3.88
CA VAL A 89 6.19 -24.42 -4.40
C VAL A 89 5.22 -25.53 -4.80
N SER A 90 5.68 -26.56 -5.53
CA SER A 90 4.86 -27.71 -5.91
C SER A 90 4.30 -28.45 -4.68
N ARG A 91 5.12 -28.62 -3.64
CA ARG A 91 4.69 -29.26 -2.39
C ARG A 91 3.69 -28.41 -1.62
N LEU A 92 3.96 -27.11 -1.45
CA LEU A 92 3.05 -26.19 -0.79
C LEU A 92 1.70 -26.10 -1.51
N TRP A 93 1.71 -26.05 -2.84
CA TRP A 93 0.52 -25.93 -3.68
C TRP A 93 -0.53 -27.02 -3.40
N LYS A 94 -0.09 -28.24 -3.03
CA LYS A 94 -0.97 -29.36 -2.66
C LYS A 94 -1.81 -29.09 -1.41
N TYR A 95 -1.31 -28.26 -0.50
CA TYR A 95 -1.98 -27.93 0.75
C TYR A 95 -2.79 -26.64 0.69
N LEU A 96 -2.50 -25.77 -0.28
CA LEU A 96 -3.22 -24.52 -0.41
C LEU A 96 -4.64 -24.76 -0.95
N PRO A 97 -5.67 -24.11 -0.37
CA PRO A 97 -7.00 -24.16 -0.93
C PRO A 97 -7.06 -23.33 -2.22
N TYR A 98 -7.97 -23.68 -3.13
CA TYR A 98 -8.39 -22.73 -4.15
C TYR A 98 -9.02 -21.51 -3.45
N PRO A 99 -8.82 -20.29 -3.99
CA PRO A 99 -9.62 -19.16 -3.57
C PRO A 99 -11.09 -19.55 -3.65
N LYS A 100 -11.86 -19.30 -2.60
CA LYS A 100 -13.30 -19.49 -2.67
C LYS A 100 -13.80 -18.72 -3.89
N GLU A 101 -14.45 -19.41 -4.82
CA GLU A 101 -15.12 -18.73 -5.92
C GLU A 101 -15.98 -17.65 -5.30
N LYS A 102 -15.82 -16.40 -5.75
CA LYS A 102 -16.84 -15.40 -5.51
C LYS A 102 -18.09 -16.02 -6.09
N GLN A 103 -19.06 -16.40 -5.25
CA GLN A 103 -20.39 -16.72 -5.73
C GLN A 103 -20.78 -15.53 -6.60
N SER A 104 -20.81 -15.73 -7.91
CA SER A 104 -21.55 -14.84 -8.79
C SER A 104 -22.96 -14.95 -8.25
N SER A 105 -23.41 -13.89 -7.57
CA SER A 105 -24.68 -13.93 -6.86
C SER A 105 -25.82 -13.89 -7.87
N ILE A 106 -26.09 -15.02 -8.51
CA ILE A 106 -27.38 -15.29 -9.10
C ILE A 106 -28.25 -15.80 -7.94
N ALA A 107 -29.12 -14.91 -7.48
CA ALA A 107 -30.23 -15.12 -6.53
C ALA A 107 -29.91 -15.20 -5.02
N SER A 108 -29.87 -14.03 -4.38
CA SER A 108 -30.90 -13.70 -3.40
C SER A 108 -31.19 -12.19 -3.46
N LYS A 109 -32.45 -11.80 -3.60
CA LYS A 109 -32.90 -10.40 -3.51
C LYS A 109 -32.77 -9.89 -2.06
N LYS A 110 -31.59 -9.97 -1.45
CA LYS A 110 -31.27 -9.19 -0.26
C LYS A 110 -30.94 -7.78 -0.74
N THR A 111 -31.60 -6.79 -0.18
CA THR A 111 -31.25 -5.37 -0.36
C THR A 111 -29.74 -5.23 -0.14
N ILE A 112 -29.04 -4.78 -1.18
CA ILE A 112 -27.61 -4.51 -1.09
C ILE A 112 -27.46 -3.31 -0.15
N HIS A 113 -26.78 -3.50 0.98
CA HIS A 113 -26.54 -2.40 1.92
C HIS A 113 -25.78 -1.28 1.19
N PRO A 114 -26.07 0.00 1.46
CA PRO A 114 -25.40 1.12 0.80
C PRO A 114 -23.87 1.07 0.85
N PHE A 115 -23.30 0.49 1.91
CA PHE A 115 -21.85 0.29 2.03
C PHE A 115 -21.23 -0.50 0.89
N ARG A 116 -21.90 -1.52 0.36
CA ARG A 116 -21.41 -2.29 -0.79
C ARG A 116 -21.29 -1.49 -2.09
N LYS A 117 -21.78 -0.25 -2.13
CA LYS A 117 -21.58 0.70 -3.23
C LYS A 117 -20.34 1.59 -3.05
N LEU A 118 -19.75 1.61 -1.85
CA LEU A 118 -18.55 2.40 -1.56
C LEU A 118 -17.31 1.72 -2.17
N PRO A 119 -16.30 2.49 -2.59
CA PRO A 119 -15.08 1.93 -3.14
C PRO A 119 -14.38 1.05 -2.10
N ASN A 120 -13.83 -0.08 -2.57
CA ASN A 120 -13.09 -1.08 -1.77
C ASN A 120 -13.91 -1.85 -0.72
N VAL A 121 -15.18 -1.50 -0.48
CA VAL A 121 -15.99 -2.15 0.56
C VAL A 121 -16.61 -3.45 0.03
N GLY A 122 -16.09 -4.57 0.52
CA GLY A 122 -16.63 -5.91 0.27
C GLY A 122 -17.65 -6.34 1.32
N VAL A 123 -18.17 -7.56 1.18
CA VAL A 123 -19.14 -8.15 2.14
C VAL A 123 -18.58 -8.19 3.56
N GLN A 124 -17.31 -8.55 3.71
CA GLN A 124 -16.65 -8.62 5.02
C GLN A 124 -16.57 -7.22 5.65
N THR A 125 -16.00 -6.24 4.94
CA THR A 125 -15.92 -4.85 5.39
C THR A 125 -17.30 -4.25 5.72
N GLU A 126 -18.35 -4.56 4.94
CA GLU A 126 -19.73 -4.16 5.27
C GLU A 126 -20.16 -4.69 6.64
N GLN A 127 -19.91 -5.98 6.91
CA GLN A 127 -20.25 -6.61 8.20
C GLN A 127 -19.43 -6.03 9.35
N ASP A 128 -18.14 -5.75 9.11
CA ASP A 128 -17.26 -5.16 10.12
C ASP A 128 -17.71 -3.74 10.48
N LEU A 129 -18.05 -2.90 9.50
CA LEU A 129 -18.60 -1.56 9.73
C LEU A 129 -19.89 -1.62 10.56
N LEU A 130 -20.80 -2.54 10.23
CA LEU A 130 -22.04 -2.74 10.98
C LEU A 130 -21.78 -3.22 12.42
N ALA A 131 -20.85 -4.16 12.61
CA ALA A 131 -20.46 -4.67 13.93
C ALA A 131 -19.79 -3.60 14.80
N MET A 132 -19.07 -2.66 14.19
CA MET A 132 -18.52 -1.47 14.86
C MET A 132 -19.55 -0.37 15.13
N GLY A 133 -20.82 -0.57 14.75
CA GLY A 133 -21.94 0.33 15.03
C GLY A 133 -22.24 1.36 13.92
N TYR A 134 -21.56 1.29 12.77
CA TYR A 134 -21.85 2.17 11.63
C TYR A 134 -22.96 1.58 10.78
N THR A 135 -24.10 2.26 10.71
CA THR A 135 -25.32 1.73 10.07
C THR A 135 -25.72 2.47 8.78
N SER A 136 -25.04 3.57 8.45
CA SER A 136 -25.32 4.35 7.24
C SER A 136 -24.06 5.07 6.72
N ILE A 137 -24.08 5.53 5.46
CA ILE A 137 -22.97 6.34 4.91
C ILE A 137 -22.79 7.62 5.73
N ASP A 138 -23.88 8.23 6.20
CA ASP A 138 -23.81 9.43 7.04
C ASP A 138 -23.14 9.16 8.39
N SER A 139 -23.30 7.96 8.96
CA SER A 139 -22.60 7.59 10.21
C SER A 139 -21.08 7.50 10.07
N LEU A 140 -20.56 7.46 8.84
CA LEU A 140 -19.13 7.43 8.54
C LEU A 140 -18.54 8.81 8.24
N LYS A 141 -19.36 9.86 8.08
CA LYS A 141 -18.87 11.21 7.79
C LYS A 141 -18.05 11.74 8.97
N GLY A 142 -16.89 12.31 8.68
CA GLY A 142 -15.95 12.84 9.67
C GLY A 142 -15.19 11.80 10.49
N VAL A 143 -15.51 10.50 10.37
CA VAL A 143 -14.81 9.43 11.09
C VAL A 143 -13.43 9.24 10.49
N LYS A 144 -12.41 9.19 11.35
CA LYS A 144 -11.01 8.99 10.93
C LYS A 144 -10.71 7.54 10.62
N ALA A 145 -9.88 7.31 9.60
CA ALA A 145 -9.48 5.97 9.21
C ALA A 145 -8.76 5.19 10.33
N ASP A 146 -7.91 5.87 11.10
CA ASP A 146 -7.21 5.25 12.24
C ASP A 146 -8.20 4.84 13.35
N GLU A 147 -9.30 5.58 13.55
CA GLU A 147 -10.37 5.20 14.49
C GLU A 147 -11.14 3.96 14.02
N LEU A 148 -11.48 3.89 12.73
CA LEU A 148 -12.12 2.69 12.15
C LEU A 148 -11.22 1.47 12.30
N TYR A 149 -9.94 1.62 11.99
CA TYR A 149 -8.96 0.55 12.10
C TYR A 149 -8.80 0.07 13.54
N GLN A 150 -8.68 1.01 14.50
CA GLN A 150 -8.54 0.67 15.91
C GLN A 150 -9.79 -0.06 16.44
N LYS A 151 -10.99 0.43 16.10
CA LYS A 151 -12.24 -0.24 16.48
C LYS A 151 -12.34 -1.65 15.93
N GLU A 152 -11.87 -1.89 14.70
CA GLU A 152 -11.87 -3.25 14.14
C GLU A 152 -10.85 -4.13 14.86
N CYS A 153 -9.65 -3.61 15.16
CA CYS A 153 -8.66 -4.34 15.96
C CYS A 153 -9.23 -4.74 17.34
N ASP A 154 -9.91 -3.81 18.02
CA ASP A 154 -10.55 -4.06 19.31
C ASP A 154 -11.64 -5.11 19.20
N LEU A 155 -12.48 -5.05 18.17
CA LEU A 155 -13.53 -6.03 17.88
C LEU A 155 -12.97 -7.43 17.64
N ARG A 156 -11.78 -7.53 17.00
CA ARG A 156 -11.12 -8.81 16.72
C ARG A 156 -10.22 -9.30 17.86
N GLY A 157 -9.90 -8.44 18.84
CA GLY A 157 -8.96 -8.74 19.91
C GLY A 157 -7.52 -8.91 19.43
N CYS A 158 -7.17 -8.39 18.25
CA CYS A 158 -5.83 -8.46 17.69
C CYS A 158 -5.58 -7.32 16.70
N SER A 159 -4.31 -7.00 16.47
CA SER A 159 -3.94 -6.12 15.35
C SER A 159 -4.22 -6.83 14.03
N ILE A 160 -5.05 -6.19 13.21
CA ILE A 160 -5.37 -6.68 11.87
C ILE A 160 -4.33 -6.21 10.85
N ASP A 161 -4.51 -6.61 9.60
CA ASP A 161 -3.61 -6.24 8.52
C ASP A 161 -3.67 -4.74 8.19
N ARG A 162 -2.51 -4.08 8.01
CA ARG A 162 -2.45 -2.65 7.64
C ARG A 162 -3.16 -2.35 6.31
N CYS A 163 -3.37 -3.33 5.42
CA CYS A 163 -4.17 -3.13 4.20
C CYS A 163 -5.59 -2.65 4.51
N GLN A 164 -6.14 -3.02 5.66
CA GLN A 164 -7.44 -2.57 6.12
C GLN A 164 -7.42 -1.10 6.53
N LEU A 165 -6.36 -0.63 7.18
CA LEU A 165 -6.17 0.80 7.45
C LEU A 165 -6.13 1.61 6.16
N TYR A 166 -5.40 1.12 5.15
CA TYR A 166 -5.31 1.80 3.85
C TYR A 166 -6.66 1.84 3.12
N LEU A 167 -7.46 0.78 3.27
CA LEU A 167 -8.86 0.77 2.80
C LEU A 167 -9.67 1.85 3.52
N TYR A 168 -9.58 1.95 4.84
CA TYR A 168 -10.30 2.96 5.62
C TYR A 168 -9.85 4.38 5.30
N ARG A 169 -8.58 4.61 4.99
CA ARG A 169 -8.09 5.92 4.52
C ARG A 169 -8.68 6.30 3.17
N ALA A 170 -8.77 5.35 2.23
CA ALA A 170 -9.45 5.58 0.95
C ALA A 170 -10.95 5.85 1.12
N LEU A 171 -11.57 5.17 2.08
CA LEU A 171 -12.97 5.35 2.44
C LEU A 171 -13.23 6.72 3.07
N GLU A 172 -12.39 7.15 4.03
CA GLU A 172 -12.43 8.47 4.65
C GLU A 172 -12.36 9.56 3.57
N TYR A 173 -11.42 9.45 2.64
CA TYR A 173 -11.31 10.39 1.53
C TYR A 173 -12.56 10.44 0.66
N TYR A 174 -13.06 9.28 0.24
CA TYR A 174 -14.24 9.21 -0.63
C TYR A 174 -15.47 9.83 0.04
N ILE A 175 -15.70 9.54 1.32
CA ILE A 175 -16.89 10.00 2.06
C ILE A 175 -16.84 11.49 2.37
N ASN A 176 -15.65 12.03 2.64
CA ASN A 176 -15.49 13.42 3.06
C ASN A 176 -15.14 14.37 1.90
N SER A 177 -15.01 13.87 0.68
CA SER A 177 -14.80 14.69 -0.51
C SER A 177 -16.11 14.94 -1.24
N GLU A 178 -16.35 16.19 -1.66
CA GLU A 178 -17.52 16.53 -2.47
C GLU A 178 -17.45 15.89 -3.87
N ASN A 179 -16.28 15.93 -4.50
CA ASN A 179 -16.01 15.35 -5.82
C ASN A 179 -14.71 14.51 -5.79
N PRO A 180 -14.74 13.28 -5.24
CA PRO A 180 -13.54 12.46 -5.10
C PRO A 180 -13.00 12.01 -6.47
N ASP A 181 -11.69 12.15 -6.67
CA ASP A 181 -10.99 11.48 -7.77
C ASP A 181 -11.06 9.96 -7.60
N MET A 182 -11.81 9.29 -8.49
CA MET A 182 -12.01 7.84 -8.46
C MET A 182 -10.72 7.06 -8.69
N ASP A 183 -9.71 7.62 -9.38
CA ASP A 183 -8.42 6.96 -9.54
C ASP A 183 -7.65 6.88 -8.22
N LYS A 184 -7.85 7.86 -7.33
CA LYS A 184 -7.29 7.88 -5.97
C LYS A 184 -8.06 7.01 -4.99
N CYS A 185 -9.27 6.57 -5.32
CA CYS A 185 -10.07 5.70 -4.45
C CYS A 185 -9.53 4.27 -4.36
N LYS A 186 -8.51 3.90 -5.14
CA LYS A 186 -7.81 2.62 -4.99
C LYS A 186 -7.05 2.58 -3.66
N TRP A 187 -7.41 1.65 -2.76
CA TRP A 187 -6.86 1.62 -1.40
C TRP A 187 -5.32 1.58 -1.33
N TRP A 188 -4.64 0.97 -2.30
CA TRP A 188 -3.16 0.89 -2.30
C TRP A 188 -2.46 2.22 -2.54
N TYR A 189 -3.18 3.27 -2.95
CA TYR A 189 -2.65 4.63 -3.00
C TYR A 189 -2.66 5.33 -1.64
N TRP A 190 -3.29 4.73 -0.63
CA TRP A 190 -3.38 5.23 0.74
C TRP A 190 -2.42 4.55 1.72
N LYS A 191 -1.45 3.80 1.17
CA LYS A 191 -0.30 3.27 1.93
C LYS A 191 0.48 4.40 2.59
N ASP A 192 1.21 4.06 3.65
CA ASP A 192 2.08 4.96 4.40
C ASP A 192 3.03 5.77 3.52
N ASP A 193 3.60 5.14 2.49
CA ASP A 193 4.52 5.80 1.54
C ASP A 193 3.93 7.03 0.85
N TYR A 194 2.61 7.06 0.68
CA TYR A 194 1.88 8.10 -0.04
C TYR A 194 1.02 8.96 0.90
N PHE A 195 0.57 8.37 2.01
CA PHE A 195 -0.25 9.00 3.03
C PHE A 195 0.57 9.94 3.90
N TYR A 196 1.71 9.48 4.40
CA TYR A 196 2.57 10.32 5.23
C TYR A 196 3.36 11.32 4.39
N PRO A 197 3.70 12.50 4.95
CA PRO A 197 4.34 13.58 4.20
C PRO A 197 5.65 13.12 3.58
N SER A 198 5.90 13.48 2.33
CA SER A 198 7.21 13.36 1.70
C SER A 198 8.24 14.27 2.39
N PRO A 199 9.53 14.24 2.03
CA PRO A 199 10.53 15.02 2.75
C PRO A 199 10.24 16.53 2.85
N CYS A 200 9.58 17.11 1.84
CA CYS A 200 9.18 18.52 1.85
C CYS A 200 7.85 18.79 2.56
N GLY A 201 7.12 17.78 3.04
CA GLY A 201 5.80 17.95 3.64
C GLY A 201 4.62 17.72 2.68
N ALA A 202 4.87 17.60 1.37
CA ALA A 202 3.81 17.28 0.42
C ALA A 202 3.32 15.84 0.61
N ARG A 203 1.99 15.64 0.63
CA ARG A 203 1.37 14.30 0.74
C ARG A 203 0.90 13.83 -0.64
N CYS A 204 1.36 12.65 -1.06
CA CYS A 204 1.08 12.16 -2.42
C CYS A 204 -0.42 11.91 -2.63
N VAL A 205 -1.12 11.42 -1.60
CA VAL A 205 -2.57 11.15 -1.65
C VAL A 205 -3.40 12.39 -2.05
N ILE A 206 -2.96 13.60 -1.69
CA ILE A 206 -3.64 14.86 -2.05
C ILE A 206 -2.96 15.62 -3.19
N CYS A 207 -1.83 15.15 -3.70
CA CYS A 207 -1.09 15.80 -4.79
C CYS A 207 -1.81 15.60 -6.14
N PRO A 208 -2.03 16.64 -6.95
CA PRO A 208 -2.69 16.51 -8.26
C PRO A 208 -1.95 15.62 -9.26
N SER A 209 -0.61 15.66 -9.26
CA SER A 209 0.21 14.86 -10.19
C SER A 209 0.25 13.37 -9.84
N PHE A 210 -0.12 12.97 -8.62
CA PHE A 210 -0.14 11.56 -8.21
C PHE A 210 -1.54 10.95 -8.45
N PRO A 211 -1.66 9.73 -9.00
CA PRO A 211 -0.61 8.78 -9.38
C PRO A 211 -0.26 8.79 -10.90
N LYS A 212 -0.85 9.71 -11.67
CA LYS A 212 -0.79 9.70 -13.14
C LYS A 212 0.58 10.16 -13.63
N GLU A 213 0.89 11.43 -13.41
CA GLU A 213 2.12 12.11 -13.85
C GLU A 213 3.31 11.77 -12.93
N CYS A 214 3.05 11.48 -11.66
CA CYS A 214 4.03 11.16 -10.65
C CYS A 214 3.68 9.87 -9.91
N LYS A 215 4.67 9.02 -9.63
CA LYS A 215 4.48 7.74 -8.91
C LYS A 215 4.72 7.84 -7.40
N GLY A 216 4.83 9.06 -6.87
CA GLY A 216 5.02 9.37 -5.45
C GLY A 216 6.49 9.49 -5.06
N CYS A 217 6.81 10.51 -4.25
CA CYS A 217 8.19 10.94 -3.98
C CYS A 217 9.09 9.82 -3.47
N ARG A 218 8.58 8.97 -2.56
CA ARG A 218 9.32 7.81 -2.01
C ARG A 218 9.61 6.76 -3.06
N ASN A 219 8.61 6.40 -3.84
CA ASN A 219 8.72 5.39 -4.89
C ASN A 219 9.72 5.80 -5.99
N ILE A 220 9.70 7.08 -6.38
CA ILE A 220 10.61 7.60 -7.42
C ILE A 220 11.94 8.12 -6.86
N LYS A 221 12.18 7.98 -5.55
CA LYS A 221 13.40 8.45 -4.86
C LYS A 221 13.73 9.91 -5.19
N GLY A 222 12.73 10.78 -5.14
CA GLY A 222 12.87 12.21 -5.42
C GLY A 222 13.05 12.62 -6.89
N ARG A 223 13.03 11.68 -7.85
CA ARG A 223 13.05 11.96 -9.30
C ARG A 223 11.69 12.43 -9.81
N VAL A 224 11.22 13.56 -9.28
CA VAL A 224 9.97 14.21 -9.66
C VAL A 224 10.08 14.85 -11.04
N PHE A 225 8.97 14.90 -11.78
CA PHE A 225 8.96 15.34 -13.18
C PHE A 225 9.48 16.77 -13.39
N TRP A 226 9.36 17.65 -12.40
CA TRP A 226 9.76 19.05 -12.52
C TRP A 226 11.27 19.29 -12.37
N THR A 227 12.07 18.29 -11.95
CA THR A 227 13.53 18.51 -11.81
C THR A 227 14.19 18.83 -13.16
N GLN A 228 13.56 18.44 -14.27
CA GLN A 228 13.99 18.83 -15.62
C GLN A 228 14.02 20.35 -15.83
N TYR A 229 13.21 21.12 -15.09
CA TYR A 229 13.15 22.59 -15.21
C TYR A 229 14.18 23.31 -14.32
N THR A 230 14.71 22.64 -13.31
CA THR A 230 15.70 23.18 -12.36
C THR A 230 17.13 22.76 -12.71
N GLY A 231 17.30 21.85 -13.67
CA GLY A 231 18.59 21.25 -14.00
C GLY A 231 19.04 20.17 -13.00
N ASP A 232 18.16 19.80 -12.07
CA ASP A 232 18.41 18.75 -11.09
C ASP A 232 18.02 17.36 -11.63
N THR A 233 18.72 16.32 -11.18
CA THR A 233 18.34 14.92 -11.43
C THR A 233 17.41 14.36 -10.34
N VAL A 234 17.47 14.94 -9.14
CA VAL A 234 16.71 14.55 -7.95
C VAL A 234 16.32 15.82 -7.19
N CYS A 235 15.11 15.85 -6.62
CA CYS A 235 14.63 16.94 -5.79
C CYS A 235 15.66 17.34 -4.71
N PRO A 236 16.06 18.63 -4.62
CA PRO A 236 17.06 19.08 -3.65
C PRO A 236 16.70 18.80 -2.19
N ILE A 237 15.42 18.86 -1.83
CA ILE A 237 14.93 18.55 -0.48
C ILE A 237 15.07 17.05 -0.19
N TRP A 238 14.68 16.21 -1.15
CA TRP A 238 14.84 14.76 -1.06
C TRP A 238 16.31 14.37 -0.86
N LYS A 239 17.18 14.94 -1.69
CA LYS A 239 18.64 14.73 -1.63
C LYS A 239 19.19 15.12 -0.25
N CYS A 240 18.85 16.32 0.24
CA CYS A 240 19.29 16.80 1.54
C CYS A 240 18.85 15.89 2.70
N CYS A 241 17.59 15.46 2.72
CA CYS A 241 17.09 14.55 3.76
C CYS A 241 17.80 13.19 3.70
N SER A 242 18.00 12.65 2.49
CA SER A 242 18.71 11.37 2.30
C SER A 242 20.16 11.45 2.81
N GLU A 243 20.88 12.54 2.49
CA GLU A 243 22.27 12.76 2.94
C GLU A 243 22.40 12.92 4.45
N HIS A 244 21.36 13.43 5.12
CA HIS A 244 21.32 13.62 6.57
C HIS A 244 20.60 12.49 7.31
N ASN A 245 20.25 11.41 6.61
CA ASN A 245 19.49 10.29 7.13
C ASN A 245 18.20 10.71 7.86
N ARG A 246 17.47 11.67 7.29
CA ARG A 246 16.18 12.16 7.78
C ARG A 246 15.06 11.66 6.89
N GLU A 247 13.94 11.27 7.47
CA GLU A 247 12.74 10.93 6.69
C GLU A 247 12.13 12.17 6.03
N ASN A 248 12.19 13.32 6.71
CA ASN A 248 11.63 14.58 6.24
C ASN A 248 12.29 15.80 6.92
N CYS A 249 11.89 17.00 6.49
CA CYS A 249 12.40 18.27 7.00
C CYS A 249 11.83 18.71 8.36
N GLY A 250 10.88 18.00 8.96
CA GLY A 250 10.14 18.47 10.15
C GLY A 250 11.02 18.75 11.37
N SER A 251 12.14 18.03 11.52
CA SER A 251 13.15 18.26 12.57
C SER A 251 14.33 19.14 12.12
N CYS A 252 14.25 19.75 10.94
CA CYS A 252 15.31 20.60 10.41
C CYS A 252 15.23 22.00 11.02
N PRO A 253 16.31 22.50 11.68
CA PRO A 253 16.30 23.84 12.28
C PRO A 253 16.17 24.95 11.24
N ASP A 254 16.54 24.68 9.99
CA ASP A 254 16.47 25.63 8.89
C ASP A 254 15.14 25.56 8.13
N LEU A 255 14.11 24.84 8.62
CA LEU A 255 12.82 24.72 7.93
C LEU A 255 11.99 26.03 8.07
N PRO A 256 11.45 26.60 6.97
CA PRO A 256 11.74 26.31 5.56
C PRO A 256 13.06 26.95 5.10
N CYS A 257 13.90 26.19 4.40
CA CYS A 257 15.17 26.70 3.87
C CYS A 257 15.04 27.09 2.39
N ALA A 258 16.11 27.63 1.80
CA ALA A 258 16.16 28.06 0.40
C ALA A 258 15.83 26.96 -0.64
N ARG A 259 15.77 25.68 -0.25
CA ARG A 259 15.36 24.57 -1.12
C ARG A 259 13.84 24.52 -1.36
N PHE A 260 13.04 25.21 -0.54
CA PHE A 260 11.60 25.37 -0.74
C PHE A 260 11.36 26.48 -1.77
N MET A 261 11.53 26.12 -3.04
CA MET A 261 11.37 27.03 -4.17
C MET A 261 9.90 27.26 -4.48
N LYS A 262 9.55 28.47 -4.94
CA LYS A 262 8.21 28.80 -5.43
C LYS A 262 8.01 28.23 -6.84
N ASP A 263 6.80 27.76 -7.11
CA ASP A 263 6.38 27.40 -8.46
C ASP A 263 5.99 28.69 -9.22
N PRO A 264 6.71 29.06 -10.28
CA PRO A 264 6.43 30.30 -11.03
C PRO A 264 5.14 30.23 -11.87
N THR A 265 4.48 29.07 -11.93
CA THR A 265 3.24 28.87 -12.72
C THR A 265 1.96 29.16 -11.92
N ILE A 266 2.07 29.38 -10.60
CA ILE A 266 0.97 29.71 -9.71
C ILE A 266 1.23 31.05 -8.99
N SER A 267 0.20 31.61 -8.36
CA SER A 267 0.33 32.88 -7.64
C SER A 267 1.22 32.79 -6.40
N ASP A 268 1.68 33.95 -5.90
CA ASP A 268 2.44 34.01 -4.67
C ASP A 268 1.61 33.55 -3.47
N GLU A 269 0.33 33.90 -3.44
CA GLU A 269 -0.62 33.50 -2.40
C GLU A 269 -0.83 31.97 -2.40
N GLU A 270 -0.95 31.35 -3.57
CA GLU A 270 -1.03 29.89 -3.68
C GLU A 270 0.27 29.21 -3.25
N ASN A 271 1.43 29.76 -3.62
CA ASN A 271 2.73 29.26 -3.16
C ASN A 271 2.83 29.31 -1.63
N GLU A 272 2.42 30.41 -1.00
CA GLU A 272 2.43 30.58 0.46
C GLU A 272 1.48 29.61 1.15
N ALA A 273 0.27 29.43 0.60
CA ALA A 273 -0.70 28.46 1.12
C ALA A 273 -0.18 27.02 1.03
N ASN A 274 0.42 26.65 -0.11
CA ASN A 274 1.02 25.34 -0.32
C ASN A 274 2.20 25.10 0.63
N LEU A 275 3.07 26.10 0.81
CA LEU A 275 4.19 26.03 1.75
C LEU A 275 3.70 25.84 3.18
N LYS A 276 2.70 26.61 3.60
CA LYS A 276 2.08 26.48 4.92
C LYS A 276 1.52 25.07 5.12
N GLN A 277 0.74 24.55 4.17
CA GLN A 277 0.19 23.19 4.25
C GLN A 277 1.28 22.13 4.35
N MET A 278 2.39 22.29 3.62
CA MET A 278 3.53 21.38 3.70
C MET A 278 4.18 21.42 5.10
N ILE A 279 4.37 22.60 5.69
CA ILE A 279 4.93 22.75 7.04
C ILE A 279 3.97 22.19 8.10
N ASP A 280 2.67 22.45 7.97
CA ASP A 280 1.64 21.92 8.87
C ASP A 280 1.64 20.37 8.82
N ASN A 281 1.72 19.79 7.63
CA ASN A 281 1.88 18.34 7.46
C ASN A 281 3.16 17.82 8.13
N LEU A 282 4.29 18.51 7.97
CA LEU A 282 5.52 18.10 8.64
C LEU A 282 5.36 18.10 10.16
N SER A 283 4.68 19.11 10.71
CA SER A 283 4.43 19.29 12.14
C SER A 283 3.46 18.25 12.72
N GLU A 284 2.38 17.94 12.01
CA GLU A 284 1.36 16.97 12.43
C GLU A 284 1.93 15.54 12.53
N PHE A 285 2.89 15.21 11.66
CA PHE A 285 3.46 13.86 11.55
C PHE A 285 4.91 13.75 12.04
N VAL A 286 5.41 14.71 12.86
CA VAL A 286 6.68 14.54 13.58
C VAL A 286 6.51 13.43 14.61
N LYS A 287 7.22 12.31 14.42
CA LYS A 287 7.44 11.31 15.48
C LYS A 287 8.63 11.71 16.32
#